data_AF-A0A160IJK1-F1
#
_entry.id   AF-A0A160IJK1-F1
#
_cell.length_a   1.000
_cell.length_b   1.000
_cell.length_c   1.000
_cell.angle_alpha   90.00
_cell.angle_beta   90.00
_cell.angle_gamma   90.00
#
_symmetry.space_group_name_H-M   'P 1'
#
loop_
_entity.id
_entity.type
_entity.pdbx_description
1 polymer ?
#
loop_
_entity_poly.entity_id
_entity_poly.type
_entity_poly.pdbx_seq_one_letter_code
_entity_poly.pdbx_strand_id
1 'polypeptide(L)'
;MNIRHELENKVLNRLLQKDSQALKQMVDSYSTLLYQVALRITGDKRVAEQVLCDVFRDLWENPSHYKKVKDKFLSSYLIKLCKLKCVDHEEIHITRLLSKKSKNYVANNATV
;
A
#
# COMPACT_ATOMS: atom_id res chain seq x y z
N MET A 1 -3.73 2.95 27.09
CA MET A 1 -3.71 2.36 25.73
C MET A 1 -5.04 2.54 24.95
N ASN A 2 -6.18 2.89 25.59
CA ASN A 2 -7.51 2.91 24.95
C ASN A 2 -7.80 4.14 24.04
N ILE A 3 -7.21 5.30 24.37
CA ILE A 3 -7.50 6.58 23.72
C ILE A 3 -7.10 6.59 22.23
N ARG A 4 -5.96 5.98 21.87
CA ARG A 4 -5.48 5.95 20.48
C ARG A 4 -6.42 5.13 19.59
N HIS A 5 -6.96 4.03 20.10
CA HIS A 5 -7.88 3.16 19.38
C HIS A 5 -9.26 3.83 19.16
N GLU A 6 -9.76 4.60 20.13
CA GLU A 6 -10.99 5.40 19.95
C GLU A 6 -10.81 6.51 18.92
N LEU A 7 -9.64 7.17 18.91
CA LEU A 7 -9.31 8.18 17.90
C LEU A 7 -9.23 7.55 16.51
N GLU A 8 -8.56 6.39 16.36
CA GLU A 8 -8.48 5.63 15.10
C GLU A 8 -9.88 5.26 14.58
N ASN A 9 -10.78 4.81 15.46
CA ASN A 9 -12.16 4.49 15.09
C ASN A 9 -12.97 5.72 14.68
N LYS A 10 -12.79 6.88 15.34
CA LYS A 10 -13.44 8.13 14.93
C LYS A 10 -12.95 8.57 13.55
N VAL A 11 -11.65 8.51 13.28
CA VAL A 11 -11.06 8.83 11.97
C VAL A 11 -11.59 7.88 10.90
N LEU A 12 -11.67 6.56 11.18
CA LEU A 12 -12.25 5.58 10.24
C LEU A 12 -13.73 5.85 9.95
N ASN A 13 -14.53 6.24 10.94
CA ASN A 13 -15.93 6.58 10.70
C ASN A 13 -16.07 7.84 9.83
N ARG A 14 -15.20 8.84 9.99
CA ARG A 14 -15.16 10.01 9.10
C ARG A 14 -14.70 9.63 7.69
N LEU A 15 -13.74 8.73 7.58
CA LEU A 15 -13.26 8.21 6.29
C LEU A 15 -14.36 7.47 5.52
N LEU A 16 -15.24 6.73 6.22
CA LEU A 16 -16.43 6.11 5.64
C LEU A 16 -17.40 7.14 5.03
N GLN A 17 -17.46 8.34 5.59
CA GLN A 17 -18.23 9.46 5.06
C GLN A 17 -17.48 10.22 3.94
N LYS A 18 -16.38 9.67 3.42
CA LYS A 18 -15.50 10.30 2.43
C LYS A 18 -15.03 11.70 2.87
N ASP A 19 -14.74 11.86 4.15
CA ASP A 19 -14.11 13.07 4.69
C ASP A 19 -12.61 13.08 4.33
N SER A 20 -12.22 14.01 3.47
CA SER A 20 -10.83 14.18 3.02
C SER A 20 -9.88 14.57 4.15
N GLN A 21 -10.37 15.24 5.21
CA GLN A 21 -9.55 15.57 6.38
C GLN A 21 -9.21 14.33 7.19
N ALA A 22 -10.09 13.34 7.23
CA ALA A 22 -9.81 12.06 7.88
C ALA A 22 -8.69 11.30 7.15
N LEU A 23 -8.72 11.31 5.81
CA LEU A 23 -7.64 10.73 5.01
C LEU A 23 -6.31 11.44 5.27
N LYS A 24 -6.32 12.78 5.30
CA LYS A 24 -5.12 13.56 5.60
C LYS A 24 -4.51 13.19 6.96
N GLN A 25 -5.34 13.06 7.99
CA GLN A 25 -4.88 12.64 9.33
C GLN A 25 -4.23 11.25 9.31
N MET A 26 -4.75 10.31 8.50
CA MET A 26 -4.13 8.99 8.33
C MET A 26 -2.78 9.09 7.62
N VAL A 27 -2.69 9.90 6.56
CA VAL A 27 -1.45 10.13 5.83
C VAL A 27 -0.39 10.72 6.76
N ASP A 28 -0.72 11.77 7.50
CA ASP A 28 0.20 12.43 8.44
C ASP A 28 0.67 11.46 9.54
N SER A 29 -0.21 10.56 10.00
CA SER A 29 0.09 9.64 11.10
C SER A 29 0.90 8.40 10.71
N TYR A 30 0.71 7.88 9.49
CA TYR A 30 1.28 6.59 9.08
C TYR A 30 2.29 6.68 7.93
N SER A 31 2.41 7.83 7.24
CA SER A 31 3.31 8.01 6.09
C SER A 31 4.75 7.59 6.40
N THR A 32 5.36 8.13 7.46
CA THR A 32 6.74 7.81 7.86
C THR A 32 6.93 6.32 8.15
N LEU A 33 6.00 5.71 8.89
CA LEU A 33 6.08 4.30 9.28
C LEU A 33 5.98 3.39 8.05
N LEU A 34 4.97 3.60 7.22
CA LEU A 34 4.72 2.76 6.05
C LEU A 34 5.79 2.96 4.97
N TYR A 35 6.27 4.19 4.79
CA TYR A 35 7.39 4.47 3.90
C TYR A 35 8.66 3.72 4.32
N GLN A 36 9.02 3.73 5.61
CA GLN A 36 10.18 2.98 6.09
C GLN A 36 10.02 1.47 5.92
N VAL A 37 8.81 0.94 6.12
CA VAL A 37 8.52 -0.49 5.87
C VAL A 37 8.67 -0.82 4.38
N ALA A 38 8.06 -0.03 3.49
CA ALA A 38 8.13 -0.25 2.06
C ALA A 38 9.57 -0.15 1.55
N LEU A 39 10.30 0.90 1.94
CA LEU A 39 11.69 1.11 1.53
C LEU A 39 12.62 -0.03 1.96
N ARG A 40 12.41 -0.62 3.14
CA ARG A 40 13.19 -1.78 3.60
C ARG A 40 12.94 -3.04 2.76
N ILE A 41 11.76 -3.17 2.15
CA ILE A 41 11.39 -4.35 1.37
C ILE A 41 11.78 -4.16 -0.09
N THR A 42 11.46 -3.00 -0.66
CA THR A 42 11.65 -2.72 -2.09
C THR A 42 13.07 -2.27 -2.42
N GLY A 43 13.78 -1.64 -1.47
CA GLY A 43 15.11 -1.04 -1.71
C GLY A 43 15.11 0.18 -2.63
N ASP A 44 14.01 0.46 -3.32
CA ASP A 44 13.82 1.58 -4.24
C ASP A 44 12.84 2.61 -3.66
N LYS A 45 13.27 3.88 -3.60
CA LYS A 45 12.50 5.01 -3.08
C LYS A 45 11.23 5.28 -3.88
N ARG A 46 11.30 5.23 -5.21
CA ARG A 46 10.15 5.49 -6.09
C ARG A 46 9.09 4.40 -5.92
N VAL A 47 9.53 3.14 -5.84
CA VAL A 47 8.61 2.02 -5.58
C VAL A 47 8.00 2.14 -4.20
N ALA A 48 8.77 2.53 -3.18
CA ALA A 48 8.27 2.73 -1.82
C ALA A 48 7.20 3.83 -1.75
N GLU A 49 7.42 4.97 -2.41
CA GLU A 49 6.43 6.05 -2.54
C GLU A 49 5.17 5.58 -3.25
N GLN A 50 5.32 4.82 -4.35
CA GLN A 50 4.18 4.30 -5.10
C GLN A 50 3.34 3.32 -4.25
N VAL A 51 3.99 2.40 -3.55
CA VAL A 51 3.33 1.48 -2.60
C VAL A 51 2.58 2.26 -1.53
N LEU A 52 3.18 3.32 -0.98
CA LEU A 52 2.54 4.17 0.01
C LEU A 52 1.25 4.81 -0.53
N CYS A 53 1.31 5.38 -1.74
CA CYS A 53 0.14 5.94 -2.41
C CYS A 53 -0.94 4.88 -2.65
N ASP A 54 -0.57 3.66 -3.06
CA ASP A 54 -1.50 2.57 -3.31
C ASP A 54 -2.19 2.10 -2.02
N VAL A 55 -1.48 2.07 -0.89
CA VAL A 55 -2.07 1.74 0.42
C VAL A 55 -3.10 2.78 0.84
N PHE A 56 -2.80 4.07 0.72
CA PHE A 56 -3.74 5.13 1.07
C PHE A 56 -4.92 5.23 0.10
N ARG A 57 -4.71 4.91 -1.19
CA ARG A 57 -5.78 4.80 -2.17
C ARG A 57 -6.74 3.66 -1.81
N ASP A 58 -6.21 2.49 -1.50
CA ASP A 58 -7.03 1.33 -1.08
C ASP A 58 -7.83 1.66 0.19
N LEU A 59 -7.19 2.32 1.17
CA LEU A 59 -7.83 2.82 2.38
C LEU A 59 -8.99 3.78 2.07
N TRP A 60 -8.81 4.69 1.11
CA TRP A 60 -9.83 5.64 0.69
C TRP A 60 -10.98 4.97 -0.07
N GLU A 61 -10.68 4.03 -0.96
CA GLU A 61 -11.67 3.35 -1.80
C GLU A 61 -12.55 2.40 -0.97
N ASN A 62 -11.92 1.61 -0.07
CA ASN A 62 -12.57 0.53 0.67
C ASN A 62 -12.50 0.69 2.21
N PRO A 63 -12.91 1.83 2.80
CA PRO A 63 -12.78 2.09 4.23
C PRO A 63 -13.59 1.12 5.12
N SER A 64 -14.62 0.46 4.55
CA SER A 64 -15.46 -0.52 5.25
C SER A 64 -14.73 -1.81 5.61
N HIS A 65 -13.70 -2.20 4.85
CA HIS A 65 -12.86 -3.36 5.17
C HIS A 65 -12.08 -3.15 6.48
N TYR A 66 -11.68 -1.91 6.75
CA TYR A 66 -10.89 -1.54 7.92
C TYR A 66 -11.73 -1.52 9.21
N LYS A 67 -13.03 -1.19 9.11
CA LYS A 67 -13.96 -1.22 10.26
C LYS A 67 -14.25 -2.64 10.78
N LYS A 68 -14.07 -3.66 9.95
CA LYS A 68 -14.23 -5.08 10.35
C LYS A 68 -13.02 -5.62 11.12
N VAL A 69 -11.90 -4.90 11.13
CA VAL A 69 -10.72 -5.26 11.92
C VAL A 69 -10.97 -4.88 13.39
N LYS A 70 -11.88 -5.62 14.05
CA LYS A 70 -12.30 -5.37 15.44
C LYS A 70 -11.26 -5.81 16.48
N ASP A 71 -10.24 -6.58 16.10
CA ASP A 71 -9.37 -7.26 17.09
C ASP A 71 -7.89 -6.88 17.07
N LYS A 72 -7.39 -6.06 16.12
CA LYS A 72 -5.97 -5.67 16.07
C LYS A 72 -5.80 -4.24 15.56
N PHE A 73 -4.94 -3.48 16.25
CA PHE A 73 -4.55 -2.10 15.93
C PHE A 73 -4.47 -1.82 14.43
N LEU A 74 -5.07 -0.72 13.97
CA LEU A 74 -5.10 -0.31 12.56
C LEU A 74 -3.70 -0.28 11.94
N SER A 75 -2.71 0.17 12.72
CA SER A 75 -1.28 0.17 12.35
C SER A 75 -0.79 -1.22 11.90
N SER A 76 -1.17 -2.29 12.60
CA SER A 76 -0.78 -3.66 12.27
C SER A 76 -1.36 -4.09 10.92
N TYR A 77 -2.61 -3.74 10.67
CA TYR A 77 -3.27 -4.02 9.40
C TYR A 77 -2.65 -3.23 8.24
N LEU A 78 -2.39 -1.94 8.42
CA LEU A 78 -1.75 -1.11 7.40
C LEU A 78 -0.34 -1.60 7.07
N ILE A 79 0.44 -2.03 8.07
CA ILE A 79 1.75 -2.66 7.82
C ILE A 79 1.60 -3.95 7.02
N LYS A 80 0.61 -4.80 7.35
CA LYS A 80 0.36 -6.04 6.62
C LYS A 80 -0.02 -5.75 5.16
N LEU A 81 -0.92 -4.80 4.93
CA LEU A 81 -1.32 -4.39 3.58
C LEU A 81 -0.14 -3.79 2.80
N CYS A 82 0.66 -2.93 3.43
CA CYS A 82 1.85 -2.36 2.82
C CYS A 82 2.84 -3.44 2.36
N LYS A 83 3.06 -4.47 3.19
CA LYS A 83 3.91 -5.62 2.83
C LYS A 83 3.34 -6.39 1.63
N LEU A 84 2.04 -6.66 1.62
CA LEU A 84 1.37 -7.32 0.48
C LEU A 84 1.57 -6.51 -0.80
N LYS A 85 1.32 -5.20 -0.76
CA LYS A 85 1.52 -4.31 -1.91
C LYS A 85 2.98 -4.28 -2.40
N CYS A 86 3.97 -4.35 -1.50
CA CYS A 86 5.37 -4.46 -1.91
C CYS A 86 5.63 -5.73 -2.73
N VAL A 87 5.10 -6.87 -2.27
CA VAL A 87 5.24 -8.16 -2.96
C VAL A 87 4.53 -8.13 -4.31
N ASP A 88 3.30 -7.60 -4.36
CA ASP A 88 2.53 -7.46 -5.60
C ASP A 88 3.31 -6.62 -6.63
N HIS A 89 3.94 -5.52 -6.20
CA HIS A 89 4.76 -4.67 -7.05
C HIS A 89 5.96 -5.41 -7.64
N GLU A 90 6.65 -6.20 -6.81
CA GLU A 90 7.82 -6.99 -7.24
C GLU A 90 7.41 -8.10 -8.22
N GLU A 91 6.29 -8.78 -7.96
CA GLU A 91 5.75 -9.83 -8.84
C GLU A 91 5.38 -9.26 -10.22
N ILE A 92 4.72 -8.09 -10.25
CA ILE A 92 4.41 -7.37 -11.49
C ILE A 92 5.69 -6.95 -12.21
N HIS A 93 6.71 -6.47 -11.48
CA HIS A 93 7.99 -6.09 -12.04
C HIS A 93 8.67 -7.28 -12.72
N ILE A 94 8.78 -8.41 -12.03
CA ILE A 94 9.36 -9.66 -12.56
C ILE A 94 8.57 -10.14 -13.79
N THR A 95 7.24 -10.20 -13.70
CA THR A 95 6.39 -10.65 -14.82
C THR A 95 6.60 -9.78 -16.06
N ARG A 96 6.73 -8.46 -15.90
CA ARG A 96 7.03 -7.54 -17.00
C ARG A 96 8.42 -7.77 -17.58
N LEU A 97 9.43 -8.04 -16.76
CA LEU A 97 10.79 -8.37 -17.23
C LEU A 97 10.81 -9.69 -18.02
N LEU A 98 10.13 -10.72 -17.52
CA LEU A 98 10.02 -12.01 -18.20
C LEU A 98 9.29 -11.89 -19.55
N SER A 99 8.20 -11.12 -19.60
CA SER A 99 7.48 -10.83 -20.85
C SER A 99 8.35 -10.09 -21.88
N LYS A 100 9.13 -9.08 -21.44
CA LYS A 100 10.05 -8.33 -22.31
C LYS A 100 11.19 -9.21 -22.84
N LYS A 101 11.79 -10.06 -22.00
CA LYS A 101 12.88 -10.96 -22.40
C LYS A 101 12.43 -11.96 -23.48
N SER A 102 11.22 -12.52 -23.33
CA SER A 102 10.64 -13.43 -24.32
C SER A 102 10.42 -12.73 -25.68
N LYS A 103 9.83 -11.53 -25.69
CA LYS A 103 9.62 -10.76 -26.93
C LYS A 103 10.94 -10.37 -27.62
N ASN A 104 11.95 -9.97 -26.85
CA ASN A 104 13.26 -9.62 -27.40
C ASN A 104 14.00 -10.83 -27.98
N TYR A 105 13.87 -12.02 -27.38
CA TYR A 105 14.42 -13.25 -27.94
C TYR A 105 13.81 -13.60 -29.30
N VAL A 106 12.48 -13.50 -29.42
CA VAL A 106 11.77 -13.75 -30.69
C VAL A 106 12.15 -12.70 -31.75
N ALA A 107 12.22 -11.42 -31.39
CA ALA A 107 12.60 -10.36 -32.32
C ALA A 107 14.04 -10.52 -32.85
N ASN A 108 15.00 -10.83 -31.97
CA ASN A 108 16.39 -11.00 -32.38
C ASN A 108 16.61 -12.25 -33.25
N ASN A 109 15.84 -13.32 -33.05
CA ASN A 109 15.95 -14.54 -33.85
C ASN A 109 15.13 -14.51 -35.15
N ALA A 110 14.20 -13.57 -35.32
CA ALA A 110 13.40 -13.40 -36.53
C ALA A 110 14.04 -12.45 -37.57
N THR A 111 15.19 -11.84 -37.24
CA THR A 111 15.91 -10.89 -38.12
C THR A 111 17.14 -11.54 -38.80
N VAL A 112 17.18 -12.89 -38.84
CA VAL A 112 18.21 -13.69 -39.52
C VAL A 112 17.58 -14.45 -40.68
#